data_AF-A0A0D6LCW4-F1
#
_entry.id   AF-A0A0D6LCW4-F1
#
_cell.length_a   1.000
_cell.length_b   1.000
_cell.length_c   1.000
_cell.angle_alpha   90.00
_cell.angle_beta   90.00
_cell.angle_gamma   90.00
#
_symmetry.space_group_name_H-M   'P 1'
#
loop_
_entity.id
_entity.type
_entity.pdbx_description
1 polymer ?
#
loop_
_entity_poly.entity_id
_entity_poly.type
_entity_poly.pdbx_seq_one_letter_code
_entity_poly.pdbx_strand_id
1 'polypeptide(L)'
;EELRSRASLISSLQATQDQTGKLVMGAHHASAFFYENSQLVILNVPPLTAFVVASPNANTGMLFKLREQLEPLVQEVEGIVPEIPC
;
A
#
# COMPACT_ATOMS: atom_id res chain seq x y z
N GLU A 1 9.16 7.74 18.03
CA GLU A 1 8.09 8.58 17.43
C GLU A 1 7.64 8.03 16.08
N GLU A 2 8.59 7.72 15.19
CA GLU A 2 8.36 7.09 13.87
C GLU A 2 7.57 5.76 13.92
N LEU A 3 7.86 4.86 14.86
CA LEU A 3 7.11 3.60 15.06
C LEU A 3 5.63 3.81 15.40
N ARG A 4 5.31 4.85 16.18
CA ARG A 4 3.92 5.20 16.55
C ARG A 4 3.18 5.79 15.35
N SER A 5 3.87 6.60 14.54
CA SER A 5 3.34 7.11 13.27
C SER A 5 3.03 5.97 12.29
N ARG A 6 3.92 4.98 12.15
CA ARG A 6 3.70 3.79 11.32
C ARG A 6 2.50 2.96 11.76
N ALA A 7 2.36 2.69 13.05
CA ALA A 7 1.21 1.95 13.58
C ALA A 7 -0.11 2.69 13.34
N SER A 8 -0.11 4.02 13.52
CA SER A 8 -1.28 4.86 13.21
C SER A 8 -1.66 4.79 11.73
N LEU A 9 -0.68 4.87 10.83
CA LEU A 9 -0.92 4.80 9.38
C LEU A 9 -1.51 3.44 8.97
N ILE A 10 -1.00 2.35 9.53
CA ILE A 10 -1.51 0.99 9.26
C ILE A 10 -2.96 0.86 9.75
N SER A 11 -3.26 1.34 10.96
CA SER A 11 -4.62 1.31 11.51
C SER A 11 -5.60 2.13 10.65
N SER A 12 -5.21 3.32 10.21
CA SER A 12 -6.03 4.14 9.32
C SER A 12 -6.24 3.48 7.95
N LEU A 13 -5.25 2.78 7.42
CA LEU A 13 -5.37 2.02 6.18
C LEU A 13 -6.39 0.88 6.34
N GLN A 14 -6.30 0.08 7.41
CA GLN A 14 -7.25 -1.02 7.65
C GLN A 14 -8.69 -0.51 7.69
N ALA A 15 -8.94 0.56 8.44
CA ALA A 15 -10.26 1.18 8.49
C ALA A 15 -10.72 1.68 7.12
N THR A 16 -9.80 2.21 6.30
CA THR A 16 -10.11 2.65 4.93
C THR A 16 -10.47 1.47 4.03
N GLN A 17 -9.68 0.40 4.06
CA GLN A 17 -9.91 -0.82 3.26
C GLN A 17 -11.26 -1.46 3.60
N ASP A 18 -11.63 -1.53 4.88
CA ASP A 18 -12.93 -2.06 5.32
C ASP A 18 -14.11 -1.27 4.76
N GLN A 19 -13.99 0.05 4.66
CA GLN A 19 -15.04 0.89 4.10
C GLN A 19 -15.03 0.87 2.56
N THR A 20 -13.85 0.86 1.93
CA THR A 20 -13.73 0.77 0.47
C THR A 20 -14.28 -0.56 -0.06
N GLY A 21 -14.08 -1.66 0.67
CA GLY A 21 -14.65 -2.97 0.30
C GLY A 21 -16.17 -2.97 0.22
N LYS A 22 -16.85 -2.11 1.01
CA LYS A 22 -18.31 -1.97 0.99
C LYS A 22 -18.84 -1.21 -0.23
N LEU A 23 -17.98 -0.56 -1.01
CA LEU A 23 -18.37 0.16 -2.22
C LEU A 23 -18.66 -0.78 -3.40
N VAL A 24 -18.34 -2.08 -3.28
CA VAL A 24 -18.60 -3.10 -4.31
C VAL A 24 -17.99 -2.73 -5.68
N MET A 25 -16.80 -2.10 -5.66
CA MET A 25 -16.05 -1.69 -6.87
C MET A 25 -15.02 -2.72 -7.35
N GLY A 26 -15.08 -3.95 -6.81
CA GLY A 26 -14.10 -5.00 -7.09
C GLY A 26 -12.85 -4.92 -6.20
N ALA A 27 -11.75 -5.51 -6.67
CA ALA A 27 -10.52 -5.62 -5.90
C ALA A 27 -9.86 -4.24 -5.70
N HIS A 28 -9.47 -3.95 -4.45
CA HIS A 28 -8.77 -2.72 -4.13
C HIS A 28 -7.27 -2.84 -4.45
N HIS A 29 -6.85 -2.18 -5.54
CA HIS A 29 -5.49 -2.28 -6.06
C HIS A 29 -4.51 -1.25 -5.48
N ALA A 30 -4.95 -0.02 -5.26
CA ALA A 30 -4.11 1.05 -4.75
C ALA A 30 -4.94 2.23 -4.21
N SER A 31 -4.35 3.03 -3.34
CA SER A 31 -4.87 4.33 -2.90
C SER A 31 -3.80 5.40 -3.03
N ALA A 32 -4.19 6.64 -3.35
CA ALA A 32 -3.30 7.79 -3.35
C ALA A 32 -3.89 8.89 -2.47
N PHE A 33 -3.07 9.41 -1.56
CA PHE A 33 -3.40 10.50 -0.64
C PHE A 33 -2.45 11.67 -0.90
N PHE A 34 -3.02 12.83 -1.20
CA PHE A 34 -2.26 14.05 -1.47
C PHE A 34 -2.34 14.97 -0.27
N TYR A 35 -1.18 15.27 0.31
CA TYR A 35 -1.00 16.25 1.37
C TYR A 35 -0.20 17.44 0.83
N GLU A 36 -0.15 18.53 1.59
CA GLU A 36 0.52 19.77 1.20
C GLU A 36 2.02 19.56 0.88
N ASN A 37 2.71 18.76 1.71
CA ASN A 37 4.15 18.55 1.61
C ASN A 37 4.56 17.16 1.11
N SER A 38 3.61 16.27 0.81
CA SER A 38 3.90 14.90 0.44
C SER A 38 2.70 14.23 -0.23
N GLN A 39 2.96 13.23 -1.07
CA GLN A 39 1.95 12.25 -1.45
C GLN A 39 2.28 10.90 -0.84
N LEU A 40 1.24 10.20 -0.38
CA LEU A 40 1.31 8.83 0.11
C LEU A 40 0.56 7.94 -0.88
N VAL A 41 1.26 7.03 -1.53
CA VAL A 41 0.68 6.01 -2.40
C VAL A 41 0.78 4.67 -1.71
N ILE A 42 -0.35 4.00 -1.54
CA ILE A 42 -0.46 2.68 -0.93
C ILE A 42 -0.79 1.69 -2.03
N LEU A 43 0.08 0.71 -2.24
CA LEU A 43 -0.08 -0.31 -3.28
C LEU A 43 -0.39 -1.66 -2.61
N ASN A 44 -1.52 -2.26 -2.97
CA ASN A 44 -1.88 -3.60 -2.52
C ASN A 44 -1.29 -4.63 -3.49
N VAL A 45 -0.29 -5.38 -3.04
CA VAL A 45 0.36 -6.48 -3.77
C VAL A 45 0.34 -7.72 -2.88
N PRO A 46 -0.80 -8.44 -2.82
CA PRO A 46 -0.98 -9.57 -1.90
C PRO A 46 0.21 -10.53 -1.96
N PRO A 47 0.73 -10.98 -0.80
CA PRO A 47 0.22 -10.82 0.56
C PRO A 47 0.75 -9.54 1.25
N LEU A 48 1.50 -8.70 0.54
CA LEU A 48 2.17 -7.52 1.06
C LEU A 48 1.45 -6.21 0.68
N THR A 49 1.75 -5.17 1.43
CA THR A 49 1.29 -3.80 1.14
C THR A 49 2.49 -2.88 1.16
N ALA A 50 2.69 -2.14 0.07
CA ALA A 50 3.78 -1.18 -0.06
C ALA A 50 3.28 0.24 0.23
N PHE A 51 3.98 0.95 1.12
CA PHE A 51 3.75 2.35 1.44
C PHE A 51 4.82 3.20 0.77
N VAL A 52 4.42 4.05 -0.16
CA VAL A 52 5.34 4.92 -0.91
C VAL A 52 5.09 6.36 -0.51
N VAL A 53 6.05 6.97 0.18
CA VAL A 53 6.03 8.40 0.52
C VAL A 53 6.88 9.13 -0.51
N ALA A 54 6.28 10.08 -1.21
CA ALA A 54 6.95 10.87 -2.24
C ALA A 54 6.65 12.36 -2.10
N SER A 55 7.42 13.20 -2.78
CA SER A 55 7.15 14.63 -2.89
C SER A 55 5.79 14.89 -3.56
N PRO A 56 5.10 16.01 -3.28
CA PRO A 56 3.78 16.29 -3.83
C PRO A 56 3.78 16.38 -5.37
N ASN A 57 4.90 16.75 -5.98
CA ASN A 57 5.05 16.86 -7.44
C ASN A 57 5.58 15.57 -8.11
N ALA A 58 5.76 14.47 -7.37
CA ALA A 58 6.20 13.22 -7.96
C ALA A 58 5.11 12.64 -8.89
N ASN A 59 5.53 11.96 -9.95
CA ASN A 59 4.61 11.40 -10.94
C ASN A 59 3.86 10.20 -10.35
N THR A 60 2.62 10.41 -9.91
CA THR A 60 1.76 9.37 -9.32
C THR A 60 1.51 8.20 -10.27
N GLY A 61 1.45 8.46 -11.59
CA GLY A 61 1.32 7.40 -12.59
C GLY A 61 2.51 6.44 -12.61
N MET A 62 3.73 6.96 -12.42
CA MET A 62 4.92 6.12 -12.25
C MET A 62 4.91 5.39 -10.90
N LEU A 63 4.39 6.02 -9.85
CA LEU A 63 4.25 5.37 -8.54
C LEU A 63 3.27 4.19 -8.60
N PHE A 64 2.18 4.28 -9.38
CA PHE A 64 1.29 3.13 -9.59
C PHE A 64 1.96 1.99 -10.36
N LYS A 65 2.80 2.31 -11.34
CA LYS A 65 3.57 1.29 -12.09
C LYS A 65 4.58 0.53 -11.23
N LEU A 66 5.01 1.08 -10.09
CA LEU A 66 5.85 0.33 -9.14
C LEU A 66 5.20 -0.95 -8.65
N ARG A 67 3.86 -1.03 -8.65
CA ARG A 67 3.12 -2.25 -8.32
C ARG A 67 3.59 -3.43 -9.18
N GLU A 68 3.65 -3.24 -10.49
CA GLU A 68 4.06 -4.27 -11.47
C GLU A 68 5.52 -4.69 -11.27
N GLN A 69 6.37 -3.75 -10.85
CA GLN A 69 7.78 -4.01 -10.57
C GLN A 69 8.01 -4.71 -9.22
N LEU A 70 7.10 -4.52 -8.27
CA LEU A 70 7.15 -5.14 -6.94
C LEU A 70 6.62 -6.58 -6.96
N GLU A 71 5.70 -6.91 -7.87
CA GLU A 71 5.12 -8.24 -8.00
C GLU A 71 6.15 -9.39 -8.04
N PRO A 72 7.22 -9.36 -8.86
CA PRO A 72 8.24 -10.41 -8.83
C PRO A 72 8.99 -10.49 -7.49
N LEU A 73 9.22 -9.36 -6.82
CA LEU A 73 9.87 -9.34 -5.51
C LEU A 73 8.98 -9.96 -4.43
N VAL A 74 7.67 -9.72 -4.50
CA VAL A 74 6.71 -10.33 -3.56
C VAL A 74 6.68 -11.84 -3.74
N GLN A 75 6.71 -12.34 -4.98
CA GLN A 75 6.78 -13.78 -5.26
C GLN A 75 8.04 -14.44 -4.70
N GLU A 76 9.19 -13.76 -4.79
CA GLU A 76 10.44 -14.25 -4.16
C GLU A 76 10.31 -14.29 -2.63
N VAL A 77 9.67 -13.29 -2.03
CA VAL A 77 9.45 -13.22 -0.57
C VAL A 77 8.46 -14.29 -0.10
N GLU A 78 7.39 -14.56 -0.84
CA GLU A 78 6.45 -15.65 -0.54
C GLU A 78 7.15 -17.02 -0.47
N GLY A 79 8.16 -17.25 -1.30
CA GLY A 79 8.96 -18.49 -1.26
C GLY A 79 9.83 -18.63 -0.01
N ILE A 80 10.08 -17.54 0.71
CA ILE A 80 10.97 -17.49 1.89
C ILE A 80 10.16 -17.42 3.20
N VAL A 81 9.00 -16.77 3.17
CA VAL A 81 8.16 -16.59 4.37
C VAL A 81 7.34 -17.87 4.59
N PRO A 82 7.52 -18.57 5.74
CA PRO A 82 6.67 -19.72 6.07
C PRO A 82 5.20 -19.28 6.16
N GLU A 83 4.28 -20.15 5.71
CA GLU A 83 2.84 -19.86 5.75
C GLU A 83 2.45 -19.27 7.12
N ILE A 84 1.98 -18.02 7.11
CA ILE A 84 1.49 -17.36 8.31
C ILE A 84 0.13 -18.03 8.60
N PRO A 85 -0.05 -18.70 9.75
CA PRO A 85 -1.32 -19.34 10.06
C PRO A 85 -2.41 -18.27 10.12
N CYS A 86 -3.46 -18.46 9.33
CA CYS A 86 -4.69 -17.67 9.35
C CYS A 86 -5.38 -17.73 10.71
#